data_AF-A0A537P9D8-F1
#
_entry.id   AF-A0A537P9D8-F1
#
_cell.length_a   1.000
_cell.length_b   1.000
_cell.length_c   1.000
_cell.angle_alpha   90.00
_cell.angle_beta   90.00
_cell.angle_gamma   90.00
#
_symmetry.space_group_name_H-M   'P 1'
#
loop_
_entity.id
_entity.type
_entity.pdbx_description
1 polymer ?
#
loop_
_entity_poly.entity_id
_entity_poly.type
_entity_poly.pdbx_seq_one_letter_code
_entity_poly.pdbx_strand_id
1 'polypeptide(L)'
;MSVRMAERIWLMLRPWKAGALVLASVLLVATGLTLYIAGQGSFASKLWADAKSRNIPRELFDLALGAFQPDSDVLDLAKNQPEVIISVEDYIKLRVTPERIETGQRMIEEWKTTVTGIEKKYGIPADTLVAIWGIESNFGKSMGDKNVLGSLATLSEAGYRTDYFRDELLAALEIVRDGHIDQSEMVGSWAGAMGQTQFMPSSYVAYAVDYDGDGRKDIWKSVPDSLASTANYLKQSGWRRDVDWGYEVKLPAGFDFGKAWKRNSIPLRDWAKMGVARIDGKPFSQPDEPARFYLPSGGVGPAFLVTKNFDVIKRYNNSDSYALAVTHLADRIDGGNDFVRAWPADALPLSRAEREELATLIAAQGFKPGKSNGHLSQTMRLAIIKFQKKEGLLADGHPSHALLQRLRSASSIASGQKT
;
A
#
# COMPACT_ATOMS: atom_id res chain seq x y z
N MET A 1 -63.49 27.08 58.08
CA MET A 1 -64.68 27.97 58.08
C MET A 1 -64.33 29.24 57.32
N SER A 2 -65.24 29.71 56.44
CA SER A 2 -65.16 30.92 55.59
C SER A 2 -64.15 30.83 54.43
N VAL A 3 -64.50 30.58 53.16
CA VAL A 3 -65.55 31.07 52.24
C VAL A 3 -65.39 32.56 51.86
N ARG A 4 -65.37 32.79 50.54
CA ARG A 4 -65.81 33.94 49.72
C ARG A 4 -64.69 34.75 49.07
N MET A 5 -64.40 34.65 47.77
CA MET A 5 -65.22 34.69 46.53
C MET A 5 -65.57 36.12 46.09
N ALA A 6 -65.55 36.29 44.77
CA ALA A 6 -66.02 37.39 43.91
C ALA A 6 -64.92 38.40 43.52
N GLU A 7 -64.38 38.33 42.29
CA GLU A 7 -64.93 38.92 41.04
C GLU A 7 -64.87 40.46 41.10
N ARG A 8 -64.39 41.24 40.12
CA ARG A 8 -64.20 41.10 38.67
C ARG A 8 -63.47 42.37 38.19
N ILE A 9 -63.15 42.39 36.89
CA ILE A 9 -62.92 43.54 36.00
C ILE A 9 -61.46 43.71 35.53
N TRP A 10 -61.38 43.80 34.21
CA TRP A 10 -60.28 43.55 33.28
C TRP A 10 -59.74 44.89 32.78
N LEU A 11 -58.42 45.09 32.71
CA LEU A 11 -57.79 46.15 31.93
C LEU A 11 -56.48 45.64 31.28
N MET A 12 -56.40 45.89 29.97
CA MET A 12 -55.37 45.56 28.96
C MET A 12 -53.92 45.72 29.45
N LEU A 13 -53.08 44.68 29.34
CA LEU A 13 -52.19 44.35 28.20
C LEU A 13 -51.08 45.38 27.88
N ARG A 14 -49.86 45.09 28.36
CA ARG A 14 -48.70 44.84 27.49
C ARG A 14 -47.67 43.92 28.19
N PRO A 15 -46.90 43.15 27.41
CA PRO A 15 -46.29 41.89 27.83
C PRO A 15 -44.82 42.09 28.25
N TRP A 16 -44.29 41.17 29.05
CA TRP A 16 -42.92 40.65 28.87
C TRP A 16 -42.73 39.41 29.75
N LYS A 17 -42.24 38.33 29.11
CA LYS A 17 -41.46 37.19 29.63
C LYS A 17 -41.82 35.84 28.98
N ALA A 18 -41.99 35.83 27.65
CA ALA A 18 -41.99 34.58 26.86
C ALA A 18 -40.98 34.60 25.68
N GLY A 19 -40.15 35.64 25.56
CA GLY A 19 -39.16 35.77 24.47
C GLY A 19 -37.77 35.20 24.76
N ALA A 20 -37.40 34.98 26.02
CA ALA A 20 -36.01 34.69 26.39
C ALA A 20 -35.61 33.20 26.25
N LEU A 21 -36.57 32.27 26.28
CA LEU A 21 -36.27 30.82 26.26
C LEU A 21 -36.23 30.20 24.85
N VAL A 22 -36.87 30.83 23.86
CA VAL A 22 -36.76 30.41 22.45
C VAL A 22 -35.51 31.01 21.79
N LEU A 23 -35.05 32.18 22.22
CA LEU A 23 -33.83 32.82 21.70
C LEU A 23 -32.53 32.11 22.15
N ALA A 24 -32.50 31.51 23.34
CA ALA A 24 -31.31 30.80 23.84
C ALA A 24 -31.09 29.43 23.15
N SER A 25 -32.16 28.72 22.79
CA SER A 25 -32.09 27.46 22.04
C SER A 25 -31.82 27.67 20.55
N VAL A 26 -32.34 28.76 19.96
CA VAL A 26 -31.97 29.17 18.60
C VAL A 26 -30.52 29.68 18.54
N LEU A 27 -30.00 30.36 19.58
CA LEU A 27 -28.59 30.77 19.62
C LEU A 27 -27.62 29.61 19.82
N LEU A 28 -27.96 28.55 20.58
CA LEU A 28 -27.09 27.37 20.72
C LEU A 28 -27.06 26.51 19.45
N VAL A 29 -28.19 26.37 18.76
CA VAL A 29 -28.25 25.72 17.43
C VAL A 29 -27.53 26.58 16.40
N ALA A 30 -27.72 27.91 16.42
CA ALA A 30 -27.03 28.82 15.50
C ALA A 30 -25.52 28.90 15.78
N THR A 31 -25.04 28.91 17.03
CA THR A 31 -23.59 28.93 17.33
C THR A 31 -22.92 27.58 17.07
N GLY A 32 -23.62 26.46 17.31
CA GLY A 32 -23.18 25.14 16.85
C GLY A 32 -23.09 25.07 15.32
N LEU A 33 -24.09 25.56 14.59
CA LEU A 33 -24.09 25.65 13.14
C LEU A 33 -23.04 26.66 12.61
N THR A 34 -22.78 27.76 13.31
CA THR A 34 -21.81 28.78 12.89
C THR A 34 -20.36 28.33 13.15
N LEU A 35 -20.08 27.59 14.23
CA LEU A 35 -18.76 26.96 14.46
C LEU A 35 -18.53 25.77 13.51
N TYR A 36 -19.59 25.02 13.20
CA TYR A 36 -19.58 23.96 12.20
C TYR A 36 -19.32 24.49 10.77
N ILE A 37 -20.04 25.55 10.37
CA ILE A 37 -19.82 26.28 9.10
C ILE A 37 -18.48 27.01 9.09
N ALA A 38 -17.95 27.48 10.23
CA ALA A 38 -16.63 28.11 10.30
C ALA A 38 -15.46 27.11 10.16
N GLY A 39 -15.61 25.89 10.69
CA GLY A 39 -14.65 24.79 10.52
C GLY A 39 -14.58 24.32 9.07
N GLN A 40 -15.71 23.94 8.50
CA GLN A 40 -15.83 23.53 7.09
C GLN A 40 -15.55 24.68 6.12
N GLY A 41 -15.96 25.90 6.49
CA GLY A 41 -15.66 27.12 5.77
C GLY A 41 -14.15 27.41 5.71
N SER A 42 -13.35 26.96 6.68
CA SER A 42 -11.89 27.14 6.67
C SER A 42 -11.16 26.11 5.81
N PHE A 43 -11.58 24.84 5.81
CA PHE A 43 -11.01 23.79 4.96
C PHE A 43 -11.37 24.03 3.49
N ALA A 44 -12.66 24.16 3.20
CA ALA A 44 -13.15 24.37 1.84
C ALA A 44 -12.64 25.71 1.25
N SER A 45 -12.54 26.79 2.03
CA SER A 45 -11.99 28.06 1.52
C SER A 45 -10.50 27.99 1.20
N LYS A 46 -9.69 27.31 2.03
CA LYS A 46 -8.27 27.11 1.77
C LYS A 46 -8.05 26.22 0.55
N LEU A 47 -8.82 25.13 0.45
CA LEU A 47 -8.75 24.22 -0.68
C LEU A 47 -9.24 24.89 -1.98
N TRP A 48 -10.24 25.78 -1.91
CA TRP A 48 -10.74 26.50 -3.08
C TRP A 48 -9.66 27.32 -3.79
N ALA A 49 -8.75 27.96 -3.04
CA ALA A 49 -7.65 28.72 -3.65
C ALA A 49 -6.77 27.83 -4.55
N ASP A 50 -6.50 26.60 -4.11
CA ASP A 50 -5.74 25.62 -4.90
C ASP A 50 -6.58 25.00 -6.02
N ALA A 51 -7.83 24.64 -5.75
CA ALA A 51 -8.73 24.11 -6.77
C ALA A 51 -8.88 25.10 -7.93
N LYS A 52 -9.01 26.39 -7.62
CA LYS A 52 -9.03 27.47 -8.61
C LYS A 52 -7.72 27.56 -9.38
N SER A 53 -6.56 27.42 -8.73
CA SER A 53 -5.26 27.47 -9.42
C SER A 53 -5.05 26.28 -10.38
N ARG A 54 -5.76 25.17 -10.13
CA ARG A 54 -5.82 23.99 -11.01
C ARG A 54 -6.99 24.02 -12.01
N ASN A 55 -7.65 25.17 -12.19
CA ASN A 55 -8.79 25.34 -13.10
C ASN A 55 -9.96 24.40 -12.81
N ILE A 56 -10.23 24.10 -11.54
CA ILE A 56 -11.45 23.39 -11.14
C ILE A 56 -12.64 24.37 -11.17
N PRO A 57 -13.73 24.06 -11.90
CA PRO A 57 -14.94 24.89 -11.91
C PRO A 57 -15.53 25.04 -10.51
N ARG A 58 -16.06 26.23 -10.22
CA ARG A 58 -16.62 26.53 -8.89
C ARG A 58 -17.80 25.62 -8.57
N GLU A 59 -18.62 25.36 -9.57
CA GLU A 59 -19.82 24.53 -9.48
C GLU A 59 -19.46 23.08 -9.14
N LEU A 60 -18.41 22.53 -9.76
CA LEU A 60 -17.91 21.19 -9.45
C LEU A 60 -17.36 21.12 -8.03
N PHE A 61 -16.57 22.11 -7.61
CA PHE A 61 -16.02 22.17 -6.27
C PHE A 61 -17.12 22.23 -5.20
N ASP A 62 -18.11 23.12 -5.38
CA ASP A 62 -19.22 23.28 -4.46
C ASP A 62 -20.14 22.03 -4.46
N LEU A 63 -20.31 21.37 -5.59
CA LEU A 63 -21.08 20.13 -5.66
C LEU A 63 -20.37 18.97 -4.94
N ALA A 64 -19.06 18.85 -5.11
CA ALA A 64 -18.25 17.80 -4.50
C ALA A 64 -18.05 18.01 -2.99
N LEU A 65 -17.87 19.26 -2.55
CA LEU A 65 -17.41 19.58 -1.20
C LEU A 65 -18.32 20.54 -0.41
N GLY A 66 -19.30 21.18 -1.03
CA GLY A 66 -20.16 22.19 -0.38
C GLY A 66 -21.10 21.62 0.68
N ALA A 67 -21.40 20.32 0.63
CA ALA A 67 -22.15 19.59 1.66
C ALA A 67 -21.34 18.46 2.32
N PHE A 68 -20.00 18.52 2.20
CA PHE A 68 -19.11 17.48 2.68
C PHE A 68 -19.33 17.18 4.18
N GLN A 69 -19.32 15.91 4.56
CA GLN A 69 -19.28 15.45 5.94
C GLN A 69 -18.13 14.44 6.06
N PRO A 70 -17.23 14.57 7.06
CA PRO A 70 -16.21 13.55 7.32
C PRO A 70 -16.82 12.16 7.50
N ASP A 71 -16.24 11.17 6.82
CA ASP A 71 -16.61 9.76 6.98
C ASP A 71 -15.93 9.17 8.23
N SER A 72 -16.72 8.78 9.23
CA SER A 72 -16.20 8.21 10.48
C SER A 72 -15.38 6.94 10.28
N ASP A 73 -15.75 6.09 9.33
CA ASP A 73 -15.04 4.84 9.06
C ASP A 73 -13.64 5.14 8.49
N VAL A 74 -13.56 6.13 7.60
CA VAL A 74 -12.28 6.59 7.02
C VAL A 74 -11.38 7.14 8.13
N LEU A 75 -11.93 7.91 9.07
CA LEU A 75 -11.18 8.43 10.22
C LEU A 75 -10.68 7.32 11.14
N ASP A 76 -11.50 6.31 11.40
CA ASP A 76 -11.14 5.19 12.27
C ASP A 76 -10.06 4.33 11.61
N LEU A 77 -10.14 4.10 10.30
CA LEU A 77 -9.09 3.41 9.52
C LEU A 77 -7.78 4.20 9.48
N ALA A 78 -7.84 5.53 9.41
CA ALA A 78 -6.65 6.39 9.44
C ALA A 78 -5.95 6.38 10.81
N LYS A 79 -6.73 6.37 11.91
CA LYS A 79 -6.20 6.35 13.29
C LYS A 79 -5.65 4.99 13.69
N ASN A 80 -6.31 3.91 13.26
CA ASN A 80 -6.04 2.56 13.72
C ASN A 80 -5.30 1.75 12.65
N GLN A 81 -4.06 2.11 12.33
CA GLN A 81 -3.17 1.28 11.52
C GLN A 81 -2.25 0.43 12.42
N PRO A 82 -2.70 -0.73 12.92
CA PRO A 82 -1.79 -1.65 13.59
C PRO A 82 -0.70 -2.09 12.61
N GLU A 83 0.50 -2.35 13.12
CA GLU A 83 1.53 -3.02 12.32
C GLU A 83 0.98 -4.38 11.87
N VAL A 84 0.87 -4.58 10.56
CA VAL A 84 0.46 -5.89 10.02
C VAL A 84 1.66 -6.82 10.10
N ILE A 85 1.64 -7.71 11.09
CA ILE A 85 2.65 -8.74 11.28
C ILE A 85 2.16 -10.02 10.60
N ILE A 86 2.62 -10.24 9.37
CA ILE A 86 2.32 -11.42 8.58
C ILE A 86 3.60 -11.96 7.95
N SER A 87 3.77 -13.28 7.92
CA SER A 87 4.90 -13.89 7.22
C SER A 87 4.79 -13.63 5.71
N VAL A 88 5.92 -13.68 4.99
CA VAL A 88 5.90 -13.55 3.52
C VAL A 88 5.10 -14.70 2.89
N GLU A 89 5.22 -15.91 3.45
CA GLU A 89 4.46 -17.07 3.01
C GLU A 89 2.95 -16.85 3.13
N ASP A 90 2.46 -16.44 4.31
CA ASP A 90 1.03 -16.23 4.54
C ASP A 90 0.50 -15.09 3.67
N TYR A 91 1.30 -14.03 3.51
CA TYR A 91 0.95 -12.92 2.62
C TYR A 91 0.73 -13.40 1.17
N ILE A 92 1.60 -14.29 0.68
CA ILE A 92 1.50 -14.91 -0.65
C ILE A 92 0.30 -15.87 -0.69
N LYS A 93 0.13 -16.77 0.28
CA LYS A 93 -0.98 -17.74 0.30
C LYS A 93 -2.37 -17.08 0.28
N LEU A 94 -2.52 -15.94 0.95
CA LEU A 94 -3.78 -15.16 0.90
C LEU A 94 -4.05 -14.55 -0.49
N ARG A 95 -3.00 -14.35 -1.30
CA ARG A 95 -3.06 -13.65 -2.59
C ARG A 95 -2.91 -14.58 -3.79
N VAL A 96 -2.28 -15.73 -3.64
CA VAL A 96 -2.02 -16.70 -4.71
C VAL A 96 -2.80 -17.97 -4.39
N THR A 97 -4.13 -17.86 -4.45
CA THR A 97 -5.05 -18.97 -4.20
C THR A 97 -5.35 -19.73 -5.50
N PRO A 98 -5.72 -21.02 -5.45
CA PRO A 98 -6.16 -21.76 -6.63
C PRO A 98 -7.25 -21.04 -7.42
N GLU A 99 -8.25 -20.49 -6.72
CA GLU A 99 -9.35 -19.73 -7.33
C GLU A 99 -8.85 -18.49 -8.09
N ARG A 100 -7.90 -17.73 -7.51
CA ARG A 100 -7.36 -16.53 -8.16
C ARG A 100 -6.50 -16.89 -9.37
N ILE A 101 -5.74 -17.99 -9.31
CA ILE A 101 -4.98 -18.52 -10.44
C ILE A 101 -5.92 -18.90 -11.60
N GLU A 102 -6.93 -19.73 -11.31
CA GLU A 102 -7.90 -20.16 -12.33
C GLU A 102 -8.68 -18.98 -12.91
N THR A 103 -9.03 -18.00 -12.09
CA THR A 103 -9.70 -16.78 -12.56
C THR A 103 -8.78 -15.97 -13.46
N GLY A 104 -7.50 -15.79 -13.10
CA GLY A 104 -6.53 -15.10 -13.94
C GLY A 104 -6.35 -15.77 -15.30
N GLN A 105 -6.28 -17.11 -15.34
CA GLN A 105 -6.23 -17.87 -16.60
C GLN A 105 -7.46 -17.63 -17.47
N ARG A 106 -8.66 -17.62 -16.87
CA ARG A 106 -9.89 -17.26 -17.59
C ARG A 106 -9.87 -15.83 -18.10
N MET A 107 -9.38 -14.87 -17.30
CA MET A 107 -9.29 -13.46 -17.71
C MET A 107 -8.32 -13.27 -18.88
N ILE A 108 -7.21 -14.01 -18.95
CA ILE A 108 -6.33 -13.99 -20.12
C ILE A 108 -7.06 -14.45 -21.38
N GLU A 109 -7.83 -15.54 -21.30
CA GLU A 109 -8.54 -16.04 -22.48
C GLU A 109 -9.72 -15.12 -22.87
N GLU A 110 -10.46 -14.60 -21.90
CA GLU A 110 -11.57 -13.66 -22.13
C GLU A 110 -11.07 -12.37 -22.79
N TRP A 111 -9.96 -11.81 -22.31
CA TRP A 111 -9.40 -10.54 -22.78
C TRP A 111 -8.20 -10.71 -23.72
N LYS A 112 -8.07 -11.89 -24.37
CA LYS A 112 -6.90 -12.29 -25.16
C LYS A 112 -6.44 -11.26 -26.18
N THR A 113 -7.38 -10.72 -26.95
CA THR A 113 -7.09 -9.69 -27.97
C THR A 113 -6.52 -8.43 -27.32
N THR A 114 -7.12 -7.98 -26.22
CA THR A 114 -6.73 -6.79 -25.48
C THR A 114 -5.35 -6.96 -24.85
N VAL A 115 -5.12 -8.02 -24.08
CA VAL A 115 -3.83 -8.25 -23.41
C VAL A 115 -2.69 -8.45 -24.42
N THR A 116 -2.94 -9.15 -25.53
CA THR A 116 -1.96 -9.30 -26.61
C THR A 116 -1.60 -7.96 -27.25
N GLY A 117 -2.61 -7.11 -27.50
CA GLY A 117 -2.41 -5.76 -28.05
C GLY A 117 -1.61 -4.87 -27.11
N ILE A 118 -1.92 -4.90 -25.81
CA ILE A 118 -1.22 -4.16 -24.76
C ILE A 118 0.22 -4.65 -24.63
N GLU A 119 0.44 -5.96 -24.57
CA GLU A 119 1.78 -6.56 -24.47
C GLU A 119 2.66 -6.17 -25.66
N LYS A 120 2.12 -6.22 -26.88
CA LYS A 120 2.83 -5.77 -28.08
C LYS A 120 3.21 -4.29 -28.00
N LYS A 121 2.32 -3.43 -27.49
CA LYS A 121 2.53 -1.97 -27.38
C LYS A 121 3.52 -1.61 -26.27
N TYR A 122 3.35 -2.15 -25.06
CA TYR A 122 4.09 -1.71 -23.87
C TYR A 122 5.25 -2.64 -23.51
N GLY A 123 5.15 -3.93 -23.85
CA GLY A 123 6.15 -4.96 -23.53
C GLY A 123 6.01 -5.53 -22.12
N ILE A 124 4.81 -5.40 -21.53
CA ILE A 124 4.47 -6.04 -20.27
C ILE A 124 3.73 -7.34 -20.59
N PRO A 125 4.18 -8.50 -20.07
CA PRO A 125 3.50 -9.78 -20.27
C PRO A 125 2.04 -9.77 -19.76
N ALA A 126 1.15 -10.44 -20.48
CA ALA A 126 -0.27 -10.51 -20.15
C ALA A 126 -0.56 -11.05 -18.73
N ASP A 127 0.13 -12.12 -18.34
CA ASP A 127 0.11 -12.75 -17.02
C ASP A 127 0.50 -11.78 -15.90
N THR A 128 1.51 -10.92 -16.13
CA THR A 128 1.91 -9.87 -15.17
C THR A 128 0.80 -8.83 -14.99
N LEU A 129 0.17 -8.38 -16.08
CA LEU A 129 -0.93 -7.40 -16.02
C LEU A 129 -2.15 -7.96 -15.30
N VAL A 130 -2.55 -9.19 -15.65
CA VAL A 130 -3.69 -9.87 -15.03
C VAL A 130 -3.41 -10.21 -13.57
N ALA A 131 -2.18 -10.57 -13.20
CA ALA A 131 -1.80 -10.80 -11.80
C ALA A 131 -1.93 -9.53 -10.94
N ILE A 132 -1.47 -8.37 -11.43
CA ILE A 132 -1.67 -7.09 -10.74
C ILE A 132 -3.16 -6.80 -10.59
N TRP A 133 -3.93 -6.92 -11.68
CA TRP A 133 -5.38 -6.70 -11.65
C TRP A 133 -6.10 -7.61 -10.65
N GLY A 134 -5.71 -8.88 -10.56
CA GLY A 134 -6.23 -9.85 -9.62
C GLY A 134 -5.89 -9.54 -8.15
N ILE A 135 -4.70 -9.00 -7.88
CA ILE A 135 -4.27 -8.64 -6.52
C ILE A 135 -4.86 -7.30 -6.08
N GLU A 136 -4.95 -6.32 -6.98
CA GLU A 136 -5.43 -4.97 -6.64
C GLU A 136 -6.93 -4.93 -6.40
N SER A 137 -7.72 -5.60 -7.25
CA SER A 137 -9.18 -5.45 -7.21
C SER A 137 -9.95 -6.74 -7.44
N ASN A 138 -9.30 -7.90 -7.33
CA ASN A 138 -9.91 -9.20 -7.63
C ASN A 138 -10.59 -9.19 -9.02
N PHE A 139 -9.85 -8.70 -10.02
CA PHE A 139 -10.33 -8.57 -11.40
C PHE A 139 -11.54 -7.61 -11.50
N GLY A 140 -11.48 -6.48 -10.81
CA GLY A 140 -12.53 -5.46 -10.78
C GLY A 140 -13.72 -5.75 -9.86
N LYS A 141 -13.77 -6.92 -9.21
CA LYS A 141 -14.87 -7.28 -8.29
C LYS A 141 -14.81 -6.57 -6.93
N SER A 142 -13.65 -6.03 -6.57
CA SER A 142 -13.38 -5.45 -5.24
C SER A 142 -12.54 -4.20 -5.36
N MET A 143 -13.16 -3.12 -5.83
CA MET A 143 -12.51 -1.81 -6.01
C MET A 143 -12.59 -0.91 -4.76
N GLY A 144 -13.34 -1.36 -3.75
CA GLY A 144 -13.84 -0.52 -2.66
C GLY A 144 -15.23 0.05 -2.98
N ASP A 145 -15.89 0.55 -1.94
CA ASP A 145 -17.27 1.08 -1.97
C ASP A 145 -17.35 2.53 -1.50
N LYS A 146 -16.21 3.14 -1.15
CA LYS A 146 -16.13 4.51 -0.68
C LYS A 146 -16.05 5.48 -1.86
N ASN A 147 -16.75 6.61 -1.74
CA ASN A 147 -16.59 7.72 -2.66
C ASN A 147 -15.18 8.33 -2.47
N VAL A 148 -14.41 8.43 -3.55
CA VAL A 148 -13.00 8.85 -3.50
C VAL A 148 -12.86 10.30 -3.06
N LEU A 149 -13.69 11.20 -3.59
CA LEU A 149 -13.66 12.62 -3.23
C LEU A 149 -13.96 12.80 -1.73
N GLY A 150 -15.00 12.14 -1.22
CA GLY A 150 -15.34 12.17 0.20
C GLY A 150 -14.24 11.59 1.10
N SER A 151 -13.62 10.49 0.69
CA SER A 151 -12.53 9.84 1.43
C SER A 151 -11.30 10.76 1.53
N LEU A 152 -10.87 11.32 0.40
CA LEU A 152 -9.70 12.21 0.35
C LEU A 152 -9.95 13.54 1.09
N ALA A 153 -11.16 14.09 1.00
CA ALA A 153 -11.57 15.25 1.79
C ALA A 153 -11.53 14.96 3.30
N THR A 154 -12.03 13.79 3.71
CA THR A 154 -11.98 13.34 5.12
C THR A 154 -10.55 13.27 5.65
N LEU A 155 -9.65 12.62 4.89
CA LEU A 155 -8.25 12.47 5.30
C LEU A 155 -7.51 13.81 5.35
N SER A 156 -7.80 14.69 4.38
CA SER A 156 -7.22 16.03 4.31
C SER A 156 -7.68 16.91 5.47
N GLU A 157 -8.98 16.95 5.76
CA GLU A 157 -9.52 17.75 6.87
C GLU A 157 -9.05 17.22 8.22
N ALA A 158 -8.93 15.91 8.39
CA ALA A 158 -8.44 15.27 9.62
C ALA A 158 -6.96 15.53 9.92
N GLY A 159 -6.21 16.12 8.99
CA GLY A 159 -4.78 16.39 9.14
C GLY A 159 -3.89 15.16 8.99
N TYR A 160 -4.42 14.05 8.44
CA TYR A 160 -3.65 12.83 8.21
C TYR A 160 -2.85 12.97 6.91
N ARG A 161 -1.52 13.13 6.99
CA ARG A 161 -0.65 13.40 5.81
C ARG A 161 -1.22 14.49 4.89
N THR A 162 -1.62 15.62 5.49
CA THR A 162 -2.46 16.67 4.89
C THR A 162 -2.08 17.03 3.46
N ASP A 163 -0.82 17.40 3.21
CA ASP A 163 -0.38 17.89 1.89
C ASP A 163 -0.57 16.82 0.80
N TYR A 164 -0.29 15.56 1.12
CA TYR A 164 -0.45 14.45 0.19
C TYR A 164 -1.92 14.23 -0.20
N PHE A 165 -2.81 14.06 0.78
CA PHE A 165 -4.23 13.79 0.47
C PHE A 165 -4.94 15.01 -0.11
N ARG A 166 -4.50 16.23 0.23
CA ARG A 166 -4.95 17.47 -0.41
C ARG A 166 -4.62 17.46 -1.89
N ASP A 167 -3.39 17.12 -2.27
CA ASP A 167 -2.99 17.06 -3.67
C ASP A 167 -3.72 15.96 -4.44
N GLU A 168 -3.96 14.80 -3.81
CA GLU A 168 -4.76 13.71 -4.39
C GLU A 168 -6.23 14.12 -4.58
N LEU A 169 -6.82 14.84 -3.62
CA LEU A 169 -8.19 15.36 -3.75
C LEU A 169 -8.31 16.32 -4.94
N LEU A 170 -7.34 17.22 -5.09
CA LEU A 170 -7.30 18.15 -6.22
C LEU A 170 -7.17 17.41 -7.55
N ALA A 171 -6.28 16.41 -7.63
CA ALA A 171 -6.16 15.57 -8.81
C ALA A 171 -7.45 14.79 -9.10
N ALA A 172 -8.17 14.31 -8.08
CA ALA A 172 -9.46 13.65 -8.26
C ALA A 172 -10.52 14.58 -8.86
N LEU A 173 -10.56 15.84 -8.43
CA LEU A 173 -11.43 16.86 -9.02
C LEU A 173 -11.07 17.17 -10.48
N GLU A 174 -9.79 17.13 -10.85
CA GLU A 174 -9.36 17.27 -12.25
C GLU A 174 -9.93 16.14 -13.12
N ILE A 175 -9.94 14.90 -12.63
CA ILE A 175 -10.48 13.73 -13.35
C ILE A 175 -11.98 13.90 -13.64
N VAL A 176 -12.75 14.36 -12.65
CA VAL A 176 -14.19 14.60 -12.82
C VAL A 176 -14.43 15.79 -13.75
N ARG A 177 -13.65 16.87 -13.62
CA ARG A 177 -13.72 18.03 -14.53
C ARG A 177 -13.49 17.61 -15.98
N ASP A 178 -12.54 16.71 -16.21
CA ASP A 178 -12.17 16.26 -17.57
C ASP A 178 -13.20 15.26 -18.15
N GLY A 179 -14.25 14.92 -17.39
CA GLY A 179 -15.41 14.17 -17.89
C GLY A 179 -15.20 12.66 -18.00
N HIS A 180 -14.14 12.13 -17.38
CA HIS A 180 -13.83 10.71 -17.45
C HIS A 180 -14.72 9.83 -16.57
N ILE A 181 -15.24 10.37 -15.47
CA ILE A 181 -16.13 9.68 -14.53
C ILE A 181 -17.06 10.69 -13.86
N ASP A 182 -18.28 10.27 -13.52
CA ASP A 182 -19.16 11.06 -12.66
C ASP A 182 -18.67 11.01 -11.20
N GLN A 183 -18.79 12.12 -10.46
CA GLN A 183 -18.37 12.21 -9.07
C GLN A 183 -18.97 11.12 -8.16
N SER A 184 -20.21 10.70 -8.43
CA SER A 184 -20.93 9.69 -7.63
C SER A 184 -20.47 8.27 -7.95
N GLU A 185 -19.91 8.06 -9.14
CA GLU A 185 -19.39 6.76 -9.60
C GLU A 185 -17.88 6.59 -9.33
N MET A 186 -17.19 7.65 -8.88
CA MET A 186 -15.77 7.64 -8.55
C MET A 186 -15.51 6.88 -7.24
N VAL A 187 -15.60 5.55 -7.30
CA VAL A 187 -15.42 4.65 -6.17
C VAL A 187 -13.97 4.17 -6.02
N GLY A 188 -13.61 3.85 -4.78
CA GLY A 188 -12.28 3.39 -4.43
C GLY A 188 -12.18 2.90 -2.99
N SER A 189 -10.94 2.65 -2.56
CA SER A 189 -10.62 2.36 -1.16
C SER A 189 -10.82 3.61 -0.28
N TRP A 190 -10.90 3.38 1.03
CA TRP A 190 -10.96 4.45 2.04
C TRP A 190 -9.79 5.45 1.96
N ALA A 191 -8.66 5.05 1.36
CA ALA A 191 -7.47 5.89 1.19
C ALA A 191 -7.44 6.60 -0.17
N GLY A 192 -8.48 6.44 -1.01
CA GLY A 192 -8.60 7.09 -2.31
C GLY A 192 -7.90 6.37 -3.46
N ALA A 193 -7.49 5.11 -3.29
CA ALA A 193 -7.06 4.26 -4.41
C ALA A 193 -8.28 3.84 -5.24
N MET A 194 -8.26 4.07 -6.55
CA MET A 194 -9.47 4.13 -7.36
C MET A 194 -9.64 2.95 -8.30
N GLY A 195 -10.88 2.52 -8.50
CA GLY A 195 -11.27 1.62 -9.59
C GLY A 195 -10.53 0.27 -9.56
N GLN A 196 -10.42 -0.35 -10.74
CA GLN A 196 -9.83 -1.67 -10.92
C GLN A 196 -8.31 -1.67 -10.74
N THR A 197 -7.65 -0.54 -11.04
CA THR A 197 -6.19 -0.39 -10.97
C THR A 197 -5.69 -0.02 -9.58
N GLN A 198 -6.58 0.44 -8.69
CA GLN A 198 -6.24 1.04 -7.40
C GLN A 198 -5.22 2.18 -7.52
N PHE A 199 -5.27 2.93 -8.63
CA PHE A 199 -4.45 4.13 -8.76
C PHE A 199 -4.90 5.21 -7.79
N MET A 200 -3.93 5.88 -7.17
CA MET A 200 -4.18 7.19 -6.59
C MET A 200 -4.51 8.21 -7.71
N PRO A 201 -5.34 9.23 -7.47
CA PRO A 201 -5.69 10.25 -8.46
C PRO A 201 -4.51 10.83 -9.24
N SER A 202 -3.39 11.16 -8.57
CA SER A 202 -2.19 11.67 -9.22
C SER A 202 -1.57 10.66 -10.20
N SER A 203 -1.62 9.37 -9.87
CA SER A 203 -1.18 8.29 -10.75
C SER A 203 -2.11 8.11 -11.94
N TYR A 204 -3.42 8.26 -11.74
CA TYR A 204 -4.37 8.29 -12.84
C TYR A 204 -4.05 9.44 -13.82
N VAL A 205 -3.89 10.66 -13.31
CA VAL A 205 -3.60 11.83 -14.15
C VAL A 205 -2.33 11.62 -14.98
N ALA A 206 -1.31 11.01 -14.38
CA ALA A 206 -0.04 10.76 -15.05
C ALA A 206 -0.04 9.57 -16.03
N TYR A 207 -0.81 8.51 -15.75
CA TYR A 207 -0.61 7.21 -16.41
C TYR A 207 -1.87 6.56 -17.00
N ALA A 208 -3.08 7.04 -16.69
CA ALA A 208 -4.30 6.46 -17.22
C ALA A 208 -4.39 6.64 -18.75
N VAL A 209 -4.86 5.60 -19.42
CA VAL A 209 -4.93 5.46 -20.88
C VAL A 209 -6.36 5.16 -21.29
N ASP A 210 -6.84 5.90 -22.28
CA ASP A 210 -8.02 5.58 -23.08
C ASP A 210 -7.55 4.60 -24.16
N TYR A 211 -7.87 3.32 -23.99
CA TYR A 211 -7.38 2.25 -24.85
C TYR A 211 -8.40 1.88 -25.93
N ASP A 212 -9.69 1.89 -25.61
CA ASP A 212 -10.76 1.55 -26.53
C ASP A 212 -11.18 2.73 -27.43
N GLY A 213 -10.75 3.95 -27.11
CA GLY A 213 -10.87 5.14 -27.95
C GLY A 213 -12.21 5.85 -27.82
N ASP A 214 -12.95 5.62 -26.73
CA ASP A 214 -14.26 6.23 -26.49
C ASP A 214 -14.19 7.68 -25.95
N GLY A 215 -12.98 8.17 -25.69
CA GLY A 215 -12.70 9.50 -25.14
C GLY A 215 -12.59 9.54 -23.61
N ARG A 216 -12.73 8.40 -22.93
CA ARG A 216 -12.61 8.26 -21.48
C ARG A 216 -11.44 7.34 -21.11
N LYS A 217 -10.90 7.54 -19.91
CA LYS A 217 -9.86 6.66 -19.35
C LYS A 217 -10.49 5.89 -18.19
N ASP A 218 -11.50 5.08 -18.48
CA ASP A 218 -12.38 4.49 -17.47
C ASP A 218 -11.73 3.28 -16.77
N ILE A 219 -10.95 3.56 -15.73
CA ILE A 219 -10.35 2.51 -14.89
C ILE A 219 -11.34 1.84 -13.93
N TRP A 220 -12.63 2.16 -13.98
CA TRP A 220 -13.66 1.56 -13.13
C TRP A 220 -14.43 0.47 -13.88
N LYS A 221 -14.88 0.75 -15.10
CA LYS A 221 -15.73 -0.17 -15.87
C LYS A 221 -15.05 -0.73 -17.12
N SER A 222 -14.04 -0.06 -17.69
CA SER A 222 -13.30 -0.55 -18.85
C SER A 222 -12.10 -1.40 -18.42
N VAL A 223 -12.18 -2.72 -18.66
CA VAL A 223 -11.04 -3.63 -18.49
C VAL A 223 -9.88 -3.27 -19.44
N PRO A 224 -10.12 -2.96 -20.73
CA PRO A 224 -9.06 -2.48 -21.61
C PRO A 224 -8.30 -1.26 -21.09
N ASP A 225 -9.01 -0.23 -20.62
CA ASP A 225 -8.38 0.97 -20.06
C ASP A 225 -7.60 0.67 -18.80
N SER A 226 -8.17 -0.15 -17.91
CA SER A 226 -7.53 -0.56 -16.66
C SER A 226 -6.20 -1.26 -16.94
N LEU A 227 -6.19 -2.29 -17.80
CA LEU A 227 -5.00 -3.05 -18.14
C LEU A 227 -3.97 -2.19 -18.90
N ALA A 228 -4.41 -1.33 -19.81
CA ALA A 228 -3.53 -0.45 -20.56
C ALA A 228 -2.90 0.64 -19.67
N SER A 229 -3.65 1.15 -18.70
CA SER A 229 -3.19 2.10 -17.70
C SER A 229 -2.14 1.47 -16.79
N THR A 230 -2.38 0.26 -16.29
CA THR A 230 -1.38 -0.53 -15.54
C THR A 230 -0.12 -0.77 -16.39
N ALA A 231 -0.26 -1.14 -17.66
CA ALA A 231 0.87 -1.36 -18.56
C ALA A 231 1.69 -0.08 -18.80
N ASN A 232 1.02 1.06 -19.01
CA ASN A 232 1.66 2.35 -19.18
C ASN A 232 2.43 2.77 -17.92
N TYR A 233 1.84 2.58 -16.73
CA TYR A 233 2.49 2.83 -15.45
C TYR A 233 3.79 2.03 -15.29
N LEU A 234 3.75 0.72 -15.54
CA LEU A 234 4.93 -0.15 -15.44
C LEU A 234 5.99 0.23 -16.46
N LYS A 235 5.57 0.54 -17.70
CA LYS A 235 6.46 0.99 -18.76
C LYS A 235 7.20 2.26 -18.38
N GLN A 236 6.48 3.29 -17.92
CA GLN A 236 7.07 4.56 -17.48
C GLN A 236 7.90 4.43 -16.21
N SER A 237 7.59 3.44 -15.37
CA SER A 237 8.38 3.08 -14.20
C SER A 237 9.69 2.35 -14.53
N GLY A 238 9.93 2.02 -15.81
CA GLY A 238 11.18 1.47 -16.31
C GLY A 238 11.18 -0.04 -16.51
N TRP A 239 10.03 -0.65 -16.78
CA TRP A 239 9.94 -2.06 -17.16
C TRP A 239 10.84 -2.39 -18.35
N ARG A 240 11.56 -3.51 -18.24
CA ARG A 240 12.42 -4.06 -19.30
C ARG A 240 11.72 -5.24 -19.96
N ARG A 241 11.46 -5.11 -21.26
CA ARG A 241 10.92 -6.20 -22.07
C ARG A 241 11.92 -7.38 -22.09
N ASP A 242 11.40 -8.61 -22.10
CA ASP A 242 12.16 -9.87 -22.19
C ASP A 242 13.17 -10.10 -21.04
N VAL A 243 12.96 -9.42 -19.90
CA VAL A 243 13.72 -9.63 -18.66
C VAL A 243 12.80 -10.26 -17.62
N ASP A 244 13.19 -11.43 -17.11
CA ASP A 244 12.43 -12.14 -16.09
C ASP A 244 12.40 -11.30 -14.80
N TRP A 245 11.30 -11.36 -14.03
CA TRP A 245 11.20 -10.62 -12.76
C TRP A 245 12.26 -11.08 -11.74
N GLY A 246 12.63 -12.35 -11.79
CA GLY A 246 13.56 -12.96 -10.87
C GLY A 246 13.52 -14.49 -10.94
N TYR A 247 14.30 -15.11 -10.07
CA TYR A 247 14.49 -16.56 -10.04
C TYR A 247 14.57 -17.02 -8.59
N GLU A 248 13.85 -18.09 -8.26
CA GLU A 248 14.21 -18.90 -7.09
C GLU A 248 15.55 -19.59 -7.36
N VAL A 249 16.46 -19.56 -6.38
CA VAL A 249 17.82 -20.04 -6.55
C VAL A 249 18.24 -21.02 -5.48
N LYS A 250 19.07 -21.97 -5.90
CA LYS A 250 19.84 -22.85 -5.02
C LYS A 250 21.15 -22.16 -4.64
N LEU A 251 21.45 -22.17 -3.34
CA LEU A 251 22.72 -21.69 -2.79
C LEU A 251 23.71 -22.86 -2.60
N PRO A 252 25.01 -22.67 -2.86
CA PRO A 252 26.02 -23.69 -2.60
C PRO A 252 26.23 -23.91 -1.10
N ALA A 253 26.77 -25.06 -0.72
CA ALA A 253 27.17 -25.31 0.66
C ALA A 253 28.20 -24.27 1.13
N GLY A 254 28.04 -23.77 2.36
CA GLY A 254 28.92 -22.74 2.92
C GLY A 254 28.79 -21.36 2.28
N PHE A 255 27.65 -21.06 1.63
CA PHE A 255 27.40 -19.76 1.00
C PHE A 255 27.63 -18.57 1.95
N ASP A 256 28.42 -17.59 1.51
CA ASP A 256 28.71 -16.38 2.27
C ASP A 256 27.63 -15.30 2.04
N PHE A 257 26.59 -15.33 2.87
CA PHE A 257 25.52 -14.32 2.85
C PHE A 257 26.05 -12.90 3.06
N GLY A 258 27.10 -12.72 3.88
CA GLY A 258 27.70 -11.41 4.11
C GLY A 258 28.30 -10.82 2.84
N LYS A 259 28.95 -11.65 2.02
CA LYS A 259 29.44 -11.26 0.69
C LYS A 259 28.29 -10.96 -0.26
N ALA A 260 27.24 -11.81 -0.28
CA ALA A 260 26.06 -11.60 -1.12
C ALA A 260 25.38 -10.24 -0.82
N TRP A 261 25.09 -9.95 0.46
CA TRP A 261 24.46 -8.70 0.86
C TRP A 261 25.31 -7.46 0.56
N LYS A 262 26.65 -7.56 0.61
CA LYS A 262 27.55 -6.44 0.25
C LYS A 262 27.58 -6.14 -1.24
N ARG A 263 27.33 -7.16 -2.10
CA ARG A 263 27.28 -6.97 -3.56
C ARG A 263 26.07 -6.18 -4.00
N ASN A 264 25.00 -6.17 -3.19
CA ASN A 264 23.71 -5.50 -3.46
C ASN A 264 23.05 -6.01 -4.75
N SER A 265 23.46 -5.49 -5.91
CA SER A 265 23.00 -5.91 -7.24
C SER A 265 24.20 -6.09 -8.17
N ILE A 266 24.32 -7.28 -8.77
CA ILE A 266 25.37 -7.64 -9.74
C ILE A 266 24.77 -8.49 -10.86
N PRO A 267 25.44 -8.60 -12.03
CA PRO A 267 24.97 -9.45 -13.13
C PRO A 267 24.74 -10.90 -12.70
N LEU A 268 23.71 -11.54 -13.26
CA LEU A 268 23.39 -12.96 -13.00
C LEU A 268 24.58 -13.90 -13.25
N ARG A 269 25.44 -13.62 -14.23
CA ARG A 269 26.69 -14.36 -14.46
C ARG A 269 27.67 -14.31 -13.28
N ASP A 270 27.69 -13.21 -12.53
CA ASP A 270 28.58 -13.08 -11.37
C ASP A 270 28.00 -13.77 -10.14
N TRP A 271 26.67 -13.85 -10.01
CA TRP A 271 26.02 -14.76 -9.07
C TRP A 271 26.33 -16.22 -9.37
N ALA A 272 26.32 -16.61 -10.66
CA ALA A 272 26.71 -17.95 -11.08
C ALA A 272 28.17 -18.29 -10.71
N LYS A 273 29.10 -17.34 -10.86
CA LYS A 273 30.50 -17.48 -10.38
C LYS A 273 30.60 -17.62 -8.86
N MET A 274 29.60 -17.18 -8.10
CA MET A 274 29.49 -17.42 -6.66
C MET A 274 28.84 -18.77 -6.32
N GLY A 275 28.54 -19.61 -7.33
CA GLY A 275 27.93 -20.93 -7.17
C GLY A 275 26.41 -20.90 -7.02
N VAL A 276 25.77 -19.73 -7.18
CA VAL A 276 24.30 -19.61 -7.16
C VAL A 276 23.75 -20.10 -8.49
N ALA A 277 22.78 -21.00 -8.45
CA ALA A 277 22.13 -21.55 -9.64
C ALA A 277 20.61 -21.42 -9.52
N ARG A 278 19.88 -21.40 -10.64
CA ARG A 278 18.41 -21.49 -10.60
C ARG A 278 17.99 -22.78 -9.92
N ILE A 279 16.88 -22.72 -9.18
CA ILE A 279 16.37 -23.87 -8.43
C ILE A 279 15.96 -25.03 -9.36
N ASP A 280 15.54 -24.71 -10.58
CA ASP A 280 15.16 -25.65 -11.64
C ASP A 280 16.34 -26.19 -12.45
N GLY A 281 17.57 -25.76 -12.15
CA GLY A 281 18.79 -26.19 -12.82
C GLY A 281 19.01 -25.62 -14.23
N LYS A 282 18.10 -24.79 -14.74
CA LYS A 282 18.28 -24.12 -16.04
C LYS A 282 19.35 -23.01 -15.95
N PRO A 283 19.93 -22.58 -17.08
CA PRO A 283 20.77 -21.38 -17.10
C PRO A 283 19.95 -20.11 -16.86
N PHE A 284 20.60 -19.05 -16.39
CA PHE A 284 19.99 -17.72 -16.35
C PHE A 284 19.79 -17.21 -17.78
N SER A 285 18.56 -16.84 -18.13
CA SER A 285 18.19 -16.44 -19.49
C SER A 285 18.87 -15.13 -19.92
N GLN A 286 19.04 -14.19 -18.97
CA GLN A 286 19.69 -12.89 -19.20
C GLN A 286 20.95 -12.73 -18.33
N PRO A 287 22.09 -13.39 -18.65
CA PRO A 287 23.27 -13.45 -17.75
C PRO A 287 23.87 -12.09 -17.38
N ASP A 288 23.60 -11.05 -18.19
CA ASP A 288 24.13 -9.71 -18.02
C ASP A 288 23.19 -8.80 -17.21
N GLU A 289 21.96 -9.23 -16.98
CA GLU A 289 20.97 -8.47 -16.19
C GLU A 289 21.42 -8.39 -14.72
N PRO A 290 21.47 -7.19 -14.13
CA PRO A 290 21.70 -7.05 -12.70
C PRO A 290 20.53 -7.62 -11.89
N ALA A 291 20.85 -8.48 -10.92
CA ALA A 291 19.88 -8.97 -9.96
C ALA A 291 20.38 -8.74 -8.53
N ARG A 292 19.45 -8.39 -7.64
CA ARG A 292 19.71 -8.29 -6.21
C ARG A 292 19.30 -9.57 -5.49
N PHE A 293 20.06 -9.91 -4.46
CA PHE A 293 19.76 -11.05 -3.61
C PHE A 293 18.61 -10.74 -2.65
N TYR A 294 17.67 -11.66 -2.52
CA TYR A 294 16.49 -11.52 -1.66
C TYR A 294 16.25 -12.80 -0.86
N LEU A 295 16.07 -12.61 0.46
CA LEU A 295 15.77 -13.67 1.44
C LEU A 295 14.55 -13.25 2.26
N PRO A 296 13.33 -13.61 1.84
CA PRO A 296 12.10 -13.24 2.55
C PRO A 296 12.00 -13.82 3.96
N SER A 297 12.51 -15.04 4.17
CA SER A 297 12.34 -15.80 5.42
C SER A 297 13.65 -16.39 5.95
N GLY A 298 14.77 -15.72 5.68
CA GLY A 298 16.11 -16.18 6.09
C GLY A 298 16.69 -17.30 5.23
N GLY A 299 17.90 -17.74 5.57
CA GLY A 299 18.74 -18.61 4.74
C GLY A 299 18.31 -20.08 4.70
N VAL A 300 17.31 -20.48 5.49
CA VAL A 300 16.74 -21.84 5.50
C VAL A 300 15.54 -21.99 4.55
N GLY A 301 14.86 -20.88 4.24
CA GLY A 301 13.73 -20.82 3.32
C GLY A 301 14.12 -20.52 1.87
N PRO A 302 13.15 -20.14 1.02
CA PRO A 302 13.41 -19.74 -0.36
C PRO A 302 14.38 -18.57 -0.47
N ALA A 303 15.25 -18.64 -1.47
CA ALA A 303 16.18 -17.58 -1.81
C ALA A 303 15.94 -17.15 -3.26
N PHE A 304 16.04 -15.86 -3.52
CA PHE A 304 15.75 -15.30 -4.83
C PHE A 304 16.87 -14.39 -5.32
N LEU A 305 17.04 -14.36 -6.64
CA LEU A 305 17.67 -13.26 -7.36
C LEU A 305 16.58 -12.50 -8.09
N VAL A 306 16.33 -11.25 -7.72
CA VAL A 306 15.26 -10.43 -8.31
C VAL A 306 15.85 -9.30 -9.15
N THR A 307 15.28 -9.06 -10.33
CA THR A 307 15.80 -8.14 -11.34
C THR A 307 15.16 -6.75 -11.22
N LYS A 308 15.45 -5.87 -12.19
CA LYS A 308 14.81 -4.56 -12.31
C LYS A 308 13.28 -4.64 -12.38
N ASN A 309 12.71 -5.67 -13.02
CA ASN A 309 11.25 -5.77 -13.21
C ASN A 309 10.51 -6.04 -11.89
N PHE A 310 11.12 -6.78 -10.96
CA PHE A 310 10.60 -6.90 -9.60
C PHE A 310 10.54 -5.55 -8.90
N ASP A 311 11.60 -4.74 -9.01
CA ASP A 311 11.63 -3.41 -8.43
C ASP A 311 10.68 -2.41 -9.14
N VAL A 312 10.33 -2.66 -10.40
CA VAL A 312 9.28 -1.91 -11.12
C VAL A 312 7.90 -2.24 -10.57
N ILE A 313 7.59 -3.50 -10.29
CA ILE A 313 6.32 -3.90 -9.64
C ILE A 313 6.21 -3.26 -8.26
N LYS A 314 7.31 -3.16 -7.50
CA LYS A 314 7.33 -2.44 -6.21
C LYS A 314 7.01 -0.96 -6.31
N ARG A 315 7.08 -0.34 -7.49
CA ARG A 315 6.63 1.05 -7.67
C ARG A 315 5.11 1.15 -7.52
N TYR A 316 4.40 0.11 -7.94
CA TYR A 316 2.95 -0.01 -7.80
C TYR A 316 2.54 -0.09 -6.32
N ASN A 317 3.21 -0.96 -5.56
CA ASN A 317 3.11 -1.02 -4.10
C ASN A 317 4.48 -1.37 -3.50
N ASN A 318 4.99 -0.49 -2.63
CA ASN A 318 6.36 -0.54 -2.11
C ASN A 318 6.57 -1.62 -1.02
N SER A 319 6.33 -2.88 -1.37
CA SER A 319 6.50 -4.06 -0.52
C SER A 319 7.14 -5.19 -1.33
N ASP A 320 8.21 -5.80 -0.79
CA ASP A 320 8.81 -6.98 -1.43
C ASP A 320 7.84 -8.17 -1.42
N SER A 321 7.03 -8.34 -0.36
CA SER A 321 6.02 -9.41 -0.29
C SER A 321 4.91 -9.20 -1.33
N TYR A 322 4.52 -7.96 -1.57
CA TYR A 322 3.59 -7.61 -2.65
C TYR A 322 4.16 -8.00 -4.02
N ALA A 323 5.37 -7.54 -4.32
CA ALA A 323 5.99 -7.82 -5.61
C ALA A 323 6.19 -9.33 -5.82
N LEU A 324 6.61 -10.06 -4.78
CA LEU A 324 6.73 -11.52 -4.86
C LEU A 324 5.36 -12.21 -5.04
N ALA A 325 4.29 -11.70 -4.43
CA ALA A 325 2.94 -12.23 -4.66
C ALA A 325 2.44 -11.97 -6.09
N VAL A 326 2.67 -10.77 -6.64
CA VAL A 326 2.33 -10.43 -8.03
C VAL A 326 3.08 -11.33 -9.01
N THR A 327 4.41 -11.39 -8.88
CA THR A 327 5.22 -12.16 -9.83
C THR A 327 4.96 -13.66 -9.70
N HIS A 328 4.75 -14.14 -8.48
CA HIS A 328 4.37 -15.54 -8.29
C HIS A 328 2.98 -15.83 -8.87
N LEU A 329 1.98 -14.97 -8.65
CA LEU A 329 0.67 -15.15 -9.27
C LEU A 329 0.76 -15.15 -10.80
N ALA A 330 1.57 -14.27 -11.38
CA ALA A 330 1.82 -14.22 -12.83
C ALA A 330 2.41 -15.55 -13.33
N ASP A 331 3.49 -16.04 -12.71
CA ASP A 331 4.09 -17.34 -13.04
C ASP A 331 3.05 -18.47 -12.95
N ARG A 332 2.19 -18.45 -11.92
CA ARG A 332 1.16 -19.49 -11.70
C ARG A 332 0.03 -19.41 -12.72
N ILE A 333 -0.36 -18.21 -13.14
CA ILE A 333 -1.34 -18.00 -14.23
C ILE A 333 -0.76 -18.55 -15.55
N ASP A 334 0.53 -18.32 -15.83
CA ASP A 334 1.23 -18.85 -17.01
C ASP A 334 1.52 -20.37 -16.92
N GLY A 335 1.05 -21.06 -15.87
CA GLY A 335 1.21 -22.51 -15.71
C GLY A 335 2.54 -22.93 -15.09
N GLY A 336 3.29 -22.00 -14.52
CA GLY A 336 4.45 -22.24 -13.68
C GLY A 336 4.11 -22.98 -12.38
N ASN A 337 5.15 -23.53 -11.76
CA ASN A 337 5.03 -24.29 -10.50
C ASN A 337 5.04 -23.37 -9.27
N ASP A 338 4.68 -23.94 -8.11
CA ASP A 338 4.92 -23.30 -6.81
C ASP A 338 6.43 -23.17 -6.52
N PHE A 339 6.78 -22.38 -5.50
CA PHE A 339 8.15 -22.33 -5.00
C PHE A 339 8.61 -23.72 -4.55
N VAL A 340 9.83 -24.08 -4.95
CA VAL A 340 10.37 -25.43 -4.73
C VAL A 340 10.80 -25.59 -3.28
N ARG A 341 11.47 -24.58 -2.72
CA ARG A 341 11.94 -24.62 -1.34
C ARG A 341 10.78 -24.37 -0.39
N ALA A 342 10.62 -25.26 0.59
CA ALA A 342 9.65 -25.05 1.65
C ALA A 342 9.98 -23.79 2.46
N TRP A 343 8.92 -23.07 2.84
CA TRP A 343 9.02 -21.97 3.79
C TRP A 343 9.33 -22.50 5.20
N PRO A 344 10.09 -21.76 6.02
CA PRO A 344 10.40 -22.19 7.39
C PRO A 344 9.15 -22.13 8.27
N ALA A 345 9.02 -23.09 9.19
CA ALA A 345 8.05 -22.98 10.28
C ALA A 345 8.34 -21.72 11.13
N ASP A 346 7.30 -21.11 11.67
CA ASP A 346 7.38 -19.93 12.56
C ASP A 346 8.04 -18.69 11.93
N ALA A 347 7.85 -18.48 10.63
CA ALA A 347 8.39 -17.33 9.88
C ALA A 347 7.68 -15.99 10.18
N LEU A 348 7.04 -15.84 11.35
CA LEU A 348 6.46 -14.58 11.78
C LEU A 348 7.56 -13.52 11.94
N PRO A 349 7.44 -12.37 11.26
CA PRO A 349 8.43 -11.31 11.39
C PRO A 349 8.35 -10.68 12.78
N LEU A 350 9.49 -10.23 13.30
CA LEU A 350 9.53 -9.37 14.49
C LEU A 350 8.70 -8.11 14.25
N SER A 351 7.99 -7.62 15.26
CA SER A 351 7.40 -6.27 15.26
C SER A 351 8.47 -5.18 15.15
N ARG A 352 8.05 -3.94 14.86
CA ARG A 352 8.93 -2.77 14.84
C ARG A 352 9.66 -2.60 16.18
N ALA A 353 8.93 -2.71 17.29
CA ALA A 353 9.50 -2.59 18.63
C ALA A 353 10.55 -3.67 18.90
N GLU A 354 10.28 -4.91 18.50
CA GLU A 354 11.23 -6.02 18.62
C GLU A 354 12.45 -5.86 17.71
N ARG A 355 12.31 -5.27 16.52
CA ARG A 355 13.46 -4.94 15.65
C ARG A 355 14.32 -3.82 16.25
N GLU A 356 13.73 -2.84 16.92
CA GLU A 356 14.45 -1.80 17.67
C GLU A 356 15.19 -2.38 18.88
N GLU A 357 14.55 -3.28 19.62
CA GLU A 357 15.15 -4.03 20.72
C GLU A 357 16.32 -4.90 20.22
N LEU A 358 16.12 -5.68 19.15
CA LEU A 358 17.15 -6.52 18.55
C LEU A 358 18.37 -5.69 18.15
N ALA A 359 18.16 -4.51 17.56
CA ALA A 359 19.27 -3.61 17.23
C ALA A 359 20.03 -3.17 18.48
N THR A 360 19.32 -2.80 19.55
CA THR A 360 19.93 -2.41 20.83
C THR A 360 20.76 -3.54 21.42
N LEU A 361 20.24 -4.77 21.44
CA LEU A 361 20.94 -5.93 21.96
C LEU A 361 22.15 -6.33 21.10
N ILE A 362 22.03 -6.26 19.76
CA ILE A 362 23.18 -6.46 18.85
C ILE A 362 24.28 -5.41 19.11
N ALA A 363 23.90 -4.16 19.40
CA ALA A 363 24.87 -3.11 19.76
C ALA A 363 25.58 -3.39 21.08
N ALA A 364 24.85 -3.89 22.10
CA ALA A 364 25.43 -4.30 23.38
C ALA A 364 26.44 -5.46 23.23
N GLN A 365 26.33 -6.27 22.17
CA GLN A 365 27.29 -7.32 21.83
C GLN A 365 28.54 -6.81 21.09
N GLY A 366 28.69 -5.48 20.93
CA GLY A 366 29.85 -4.83 20.30
C GLY A 366 29.74 -4.69 18.78
N PHE A 367 28.59 -5.02 18.19
CA PHE A 367 28.36 -4.85 16.75
C PHE A 367 27.71 -3.48 16.45
N LYS A 368 27.81 -3.01 15.21
CA LYS A 368 27.30 -1.68 14.80
C LYS A 368 26.09 -1.84 13.87
N PRO A 369 24.85 -1.91 14.40
CA PRO A 369 23.65 -2.09 13.56
C PRO A 369 23.22 -0.81 12.83
N GLY A 370 23.83 0.34 13.13
CA GLY A 370 23.42 1.64 12.61
C GLY A 370 22.26 2.24 13.40
N LYS A 371 21.69 3.35 12.92
CA LYS A 371 20.47 3.92 13.50
C LYS A 371 19.31 2.97 13.18
N SER A 372 18.60 2.50 14.22
CA SER A 372 17.41 1.67 14.05
C SER A 372 16.17 2.50 14.35
N ASN A 373 15.26 2.56 13.39
CA ASN A 373 13.87 3.01 13.54
C ASN A 373 12.92 1.81 13.32
N GLY A 374 13.42 0.60 13.60
CA GLY A 374 12.74 -0.66 13.35
C GLY A 374 12.75 -1.11 11.89
N HIS A 375 13.41 -0.39 10.98
CA HIS A 375 13.65 -0.86 9.61
C HIS A 375 14.92 -1.73 9.51
N LEU A 376 14.84 -2.85 8.80
CA LEU A 376 15.96 -3.76 8.60
C LEU A 376 16.92 -3.25 7.50
N SER A 377 17.80 -2.32 7.87
CA SER A 377 18.82 -1.77 6.97
C SER A 377 19.90 -2.79 6.59
N GLN A 378 20.61 -2.54 5.50
CA GLN A 378 21.80 -3.34 5.11
C GLN A 378 22.86 -3.37 6.24
N THR A 379 23.07 -2.23 6.92
CA THR A 379 24.01 -2.14 8.05
C THR A 379 23.58 -3.02 9.22
N MET A 380 22.30 -2.98 9.59
CA MET A 380 21.73 -3.84 10.64
C MET A 380 21.87 -5.31 10.27
N ARG A 381 21.56 -5.66 9.03
CA ARG A 381 21.70 -7.03 8.51
C ARG A 381 23.14 -7.54 8.59
N LEU A 382 24.11 -6.73 8.16
CA LEU A 382 25.53 -7.09 8.25
C LEU A 382 26.02 -7.20 9.71
N ALA A 383 25.44 -6.43 10.64
CA ALA A 383 25.72 -6.57 12.07
C ALA A 383 25.18 -7.90 12.62
N ILE A 384 23.95 -8.28 12.24
CA ILE A 384 23.34 -9.57 12.58
C ILE A 384 24.21 -10.73 12.06
N ILE A 385 24.65 -10.67 10.80
CA ILE A 385 25.54 -11.69 10.20
C ILE A 385 26.83 -11.86 11.03
N LYS A 386 27.44 -10.76 11.45
CA LYS A 386 28.66 -10.83 12.29
C LYS A 386 28.38 -11.46 13.65
N PHE A 387 27.26 -11.11 14.28
CA PHE A 387 26.84 -11.72 15.54
C PHE A 387 26.56 -13.22 15.38
N GLN A 388 25.74 -13.60 14.39
CA GLN A 388 25.44 -15.01 14.09
C GLN A 388 26.72 -15.81 13.87
N LYS A 389 27.69 -15.26 13.11
CA LYS A 389 28.99 -15.90 12.90
C LYS A 389 29.79 -16.07 14.19
N LYS A 390 29.81 -15.07 15.08
CA LYS A 390 30.46 -15.16 16.41
C LYS A 390 29.85 -16.29 17.24
N GLU A 391 28.54 -16.46 17.17
CA GLU A 391 27.77 -17.45 17.93
C GLU A 391 27.71 -18.85 17.29
N GLY A 392 28.38 -19.06 16.14
CA GLY A 392 28.33 -20.34 15.42
C GLY A 392 26.96 -20.65 14.80
N LEU A 393 26.12 -19.63 14.58
CA LEU A 393 24.81 -19.74 13.93
C LEU A 393 24.94 -19.61 12.41
N LEU A 394 23.89 -19.99 11.68
CA LEU A 394 23.75 -19.65 10.26
C LEU A 394 23.76 -18.13 10.11
N ALA A 395 24.79 -17.59 9.46
CA ALA A 395 25.03 -16.16 9.35
C ALA A 395 24.31 -15.53 8.14
N ASP A 396 22.99 -15.65 8.09
CA ASP A 396 22.12 -15.22 6.98
C ASP A 396 21.61 -13.75 7.09
N GLY A 397 21.76 -13.15 8.27
CA GLY A 397 21.29 -11.80 8.56
C GLY A 397 19.78 -11.69 8.81
N HIS A 398 19.09 -12.80 9.06
CA HIS A 398 17.66 -12.80 9.31
C HIS A 398 17.33 -12.48 10.78
N PRO A 399 16.54 -11.43 11.07
CA PRO A 399 16.14 -11.10 12.43
C PRO A 399 14.93 -11.93 12.87
N SER A 400 15.18 -13.14 13.40
CA SER A 400 14.12 -14.03 13.91
C SER A 400 13.81 -13.81 15.39
N HIS A 401 12.62 -14.26 15.82
CA HIS A 401 12.26 -14.36 17.24
C HIS A 401 13.27 -15.21 18.03
N ALA A 402 13.77 -16.31 17.45
CA ALA A 402 14.81 -17.13 18.07
C ALA A 402 16.12 -16.35 18.31
N LEU A 403 16.53 -15.51 17.35
CA LEU A 403 17.70 -14.65 17.50
C LEU A 403 17.49 -13.60 18.60
N LEU A 404 16.32 -12.95 18.61
CA LEU A 404 15.97 -11.97 19.65
C LEU A 404 15.98 -12.60 21.05
N GLN A 405 15.38 -13.77 21.20
CA GLN A 405 15.35 -14.49 22.47
C GLN A 405 16.76 -14.87 22.95
N ARG A 406 17.64 -15.32 22.04
CA ARG A 406 19.04 -15.61 22.37
C ARG A 406 19.77 -14.37 22.89
N LEU A 407 19.56 -13.22 22.23
CA LEU A 407 20.16 -11.95 22.64
C LEU A 407 19.66 -11.49 24.02
N ARG A 408 18.36 -11.64 24.30
CA ARG A 408 17.77 -11.36 25.62
C ARG A 408 18.42 -12.21 26.71
N SER A 409 18.58 -13.52 26.47
CA SER A 409 19.23 -14.44 27.42
C SER A 409 20.72 -14.12 27.64
N ALA A 410 21.45 -13.73 26.60
CA ALA A 410 22.85 -13.30 26.74
C ALA A 410 22.97 -12.02 27.59
N SER A 411 22.02 -11.09 27.44
CA SER A 411 21.98 -9.84 28.21
C SER A 411 21.65 -10.09 29.69
N SER A 412 20.71 -10.98 30.00
CA SER A 412 20.33 -11.27 31.39
C SER A 412 21.47 -11.91 32.18
N ILE A 413 22.27 -12.77 31.54
CA ILE A 413 23.46 -13.37 32.16
C ILE A 413 24.52 -12.29 32.47
N ALA A 414 24.75 -11.36 31.53
CA ALA A 414 25.71 -10.28 31.72
C ALA A 414 25.30 -9.29 32.84
N SER A 415 24.00 -9.08 33.08
CA SER A 415 23.51 -8.29 34.21
C SER A 415 23.58 -9.02 35.55
N GLY A 416 23.33 -10.34 35.57
CA GLY A 416 23.37 -11.15 36.79
C GLY A 416 24.78 -11.45 37.32
N GLN A 417 25.83 -11.30 36.49
CA GLN A 417 27.22 -11.39 36.92
C GLN A 417 27.79 -10.08 37.49
N LYS A 418 27.02 -8.98 37.46
CA LYS A 418 27.43 -7.65 37.97
C LYS A 418 26.83 -7.31 39.35
N THR A 419 26.05 -8.20 39.93
CA THR A 419 25.55 -8.14 41.32
C THR A 419 26.33 -9.10 42.18
#